data_AF-A0A818R927-F1
#
_entry.id   AF-A0A818R927-F1
#
_cell.length_a   1.000
_cell.length_b   1.000
_cell.length_c   1.000
_cell.angle_alpha   90.00
_cell.angle_beta   90.00
_cell.angle_gamma   90.00
#
_symmetry.space_group_name_H-M   'P 1'
#
loop_
_entity.id
_entity.type
_entity.pdbx_description
1 polymer ?
#
loop_
_entity_poly.entity_id
_entity_poly.type
_entity_poly.pdbx_seq_one_letter_code
_entity_poly.pdbx_strand_id
1 'polypeptide(L)'
;MPDQLYTLTQEFINSNNFPNGSFHMRHFRLAIISLFDFLHSQSTFDHKIKYLRFFLLNTIRNFVLIGDSGEKDPEIYGTITREYPERIRAIFIRAVNDESFDDQRFRDAFEGIPEEKWLIFNDPKQIPIDLSRAPRTIV
;
A
#
# COMPACT_ATOMS: atom_id res chain seq x y z
N MET A 1 6.13 -19.38 19.85
CA MET A 1 6.80 -19.31 18.54
C MET A 1 6.19 -18.18 17.71
N PRO A 2 6.57 -16.91 17.94
CA PRO A 2 5.98 -15.75 17.27
C PRO A 2 6.48 -15.52 15.82
N ASP A 3 7.54 -16.22 15.40
CA ASP A 3 8.33 -15.89 14.19
C ASP A 3 7.99 -16.76 12.95
N GLN A 4 6.93 -17.57 13.01
CA GLN A 4 6.60 -18.50 11.92
C GLN A 4 6.24 -17.77 10.61
N LEU A 5 5.47 -16.68 10.68
CA LEU A 5 5.08 -15.94 9.48
C LEU A 5 6.26 -15.18 8.86
N TYR A 6 7.18 -14.67 9.68
CA TYR A 6 8.40 -14.03 9.19
C TYR A 6 9.24 -15.01 8.37
N THR A 7 9.52 -16.18 8.95
CA THR A 7 10.38 -17.20 8.33
C THR A 7 9.79 -17.69 7.01
N LEU A 8 8.50 -18.03 7.00
CA LEU A 8 7.80 -18.48 5.79
C LEU A 8 7.80 -17.40 4.69
N THR A 9 7.59 -16.13 5.05
CA THR A 9 7.60 -15.03 4.10
C THR A 9 9.01 -14.84 3.50
N GLN A 10 10.04 -14.89 4.35
CA GLN A 10 11.43 -14.74 3.92
C GLN A 10 11.85 -15.88 2.98
N GLU A 11 11.49 -17.12 3.31
CA GLU A 11 11.75 -18.30 2.48
C GLU A 11 11.06 -18.20 1.12
N PHE A 12 9.80 -17.77 1.09
CA PHE A 12 9.05 -17.55 -0.15
C PHE A 12 9.74 -16.52 -1.05
N ILE A 13 10.18 -15.40 -0.49
CA ILE A 13 10.86 -14.33 -1.23
C ILE A 13 12.18 -14.82 -1.83
N ASN A 14 12.98 -15.52 -1.02
CA ASN A 14 14.26 -16.07 -1.45
C ASN A 14 14.09 -17.15 -2.52
N SER A 15 13.10 -18.04 -2.37
CA SER A 15 12.89 -19.17 -3.29
C SER A 15 12.36 -18.74 -4.66
N ASN A 16 11.68 -17.60 -4.73
CA ASN A 16 11.09 -17.09 -5.97
C ASN A 16 11.94 -15.99 -6.63
N ASN A 17 13.17 -15.75 -6.17
CA ASN A 17 14.07 -14.71 -6.69
C ASN A 17 13.48 -13.29 -6.65
N PHE A 18 12.64 -12.99 -5.66
CA PHE A 18 12.19 -11.62 -5.45
C PHE A 18 13.34 -10.75 -4.90
N PRO A 19 13.33 -9.43 -5.17
CA PRO A 19 14.34 -8.53 -4.61
C PRO A 19 14.36 -8.57 -3.07
N ASN A 20 15.56 -8.46 -2.49
CA ASN A 20 15.69 -8.32 -1.04
C ASN A 20 14.99 -7.06 -0.54
N GLY A 21 14.36 -7.15 0.63
CA GLY A 21 13.65 -6.04 1.27
C GLY A 21 13.52 -6.22 2.77
N SER A 22 12.98 -5.19 3.45
CA SER A 22 12.68 -5.25 4.87
C SER A 22 11.20 -5.56 5.12
N PHE A 23 10.93 -6.40 6.12
CA PHE A 23 9.57 -6.74 6.54
C PHE A 23 9.19 -5.96 7.80
N HIS A 24 8.12 -5.19 7.72
CA HIS A 24 7.55 -4.46 8.85
C HIS A 24 6.15 -5.01 9.13
N MET A 25 6.09 -6.05 9.95
CA MET A 25 4.85 -6.79 10.21
C MET A 25 4.17 -6.31 11.50
N ARG A 26 2.84 -6.45 11.55
CA ARG A 26 2.09 -6.29 12.79
C ARG A 26 2.40 -7.45 13.74
N HIS A 27 2.48 -7.16 15.03
CA HIS A 27 2.65 -8.21 16.03
C HIS A 27 1.31 -8.91 16.27
N PHE A 28 1.16 -10.12 15.76
CA PHE A 28 -0.01 -10.95 16.02
C PHE A 28 0.18 -11.66 17.37
N ARG A 29 -0.64 -11.33 18.37
CA ARG A 29 -0.77 -12.16 19.58
C ARG A 29 -1.87 -13.18 19.32
N LEU A 30 -1.54 -14.47 19.49
CA LEU A 30 -2.33 -15.68 19.24
C LEU A 30 -3.63 -15.82 20.09
N ALA A 31 -4.21 -14.74 20.58
CA ALA A 31 -5.55 -14.76 21.14
C ALA A 31 -6.56 -14.46 20.03
N ILE A 32 -7.44 -15.42 19.78
CA ILE A 32 -8.54 -15.49 18.78
C ILE A 32 -9.65 -14.43 19.03
N ILE A 33 -9.31 -13.29 19.60
CA ILE A 33 -10.17 -12.13 19.82
C ILE A 33 -9.44 -11.00 19.07
N SER A 34 -9.61 -10.78 17.78
CA SER A 34 -10.86 -10.65 17.06
C SER A 34 -10.51 -10.42 15.59
N LEU A 35 -10.82 -11.37 14.70
CA LEU A 35 -10.75 -11.12 13.25
C LEU A 35 -11.70 -9.96 12.86
N PHE A 36 -12.71 -9.67 13.69
CA PHE A 36 -13.61 -8.52 13.57
C PHE A 36 -12.95 -7.19 14.00
N ASP A 37 -11.98 -7.19 14.92
CA ASP A 37 -11.23 -6.00 15.38
C ASP A 37 -10.06 -5.72 14.43
N PHE A 38 -9.56 -6.75 13.75
CA PHE A 38 -8.68 -6.59 12.59
C PHE A 38 -9.39 -5.84 11.44
N LEU A 39 -10.69 -6.09 11.27
CA LEU A 39 -11.58 -5.35 10.36
C LEU A 39 -12.06 -4.01 10.92
N HIS A 40 -11.79 -3.67 12.19
CA HIS A 40 -12.01 -2.30 12.68
C HIS A 40 -10.99 -1.39 11.98
N SER A 41 -11.45 -0.86 10.85
CA SER A 41 -10.69 -0.08 9.86
C SER A 41 -9.81 1.01 10.49
N GLN A 42 -10.25 1.59 11.61
CA GLN A 42 -9.55 2.69 12.27
C GLN A 42 -8.19 2.29 12.85
N SER A 43 -8.08 1.15 13.54
CA SER A 43 -6.79 0.72 14.11
C SER A 43 -5.79 0.34 13.02
N THR A 44 -6.28 -0.31 11.97
CA THR A 44 -5.49 -0.65 10.77
C THR A 44 -4.98 0.60 10.06
N PHE A 45 -5.84 1.60 9.90
CA PHE A 45 -5.52 2.90 9.31
C PHE A 45 -4.45 3.65 10.12
N ASP A 46 -4.66 3.82 11.42
CA ASP A 46 -3.76 4.55 12.30
C ASP A 46 -2.37 3.91 12.35
N HIS A 47 -2.30 2.57 12.40
CA HIS A 47 -1.03 1.86 12.40
C HIS A 47 -0.26 2.06 11.09
N LYS A 48 -0.87 1.83 9.92
CA LYS A 48 -0.19 1.99 8.62
C LYS A 48 0.27 3.43 8.40
N ILE A 49 -0.57 4.42 8.71
CA ILE A 49 -0.19 5.84 8.61
C ILE A 49 1.01 6.17 9.50
N LYS A 50 1.02 5.69 10.76
CA LYS A 50 2.13 5.95 11.68
C LYS A 50 3.46 5.45 11.12
N TYR A 51 3.48 4.25 10.52
CA TYR A 51 4.69 3.70 9.90
C TYR A 51 5.11 4.45 8.65
N LEU A 52 4.16 4.81 7.78
CA LEU A 52 4.47 5.60 6.58
C LEU A 52 5.06 6.96 6.94
N ARG A 53 4.46 7.67 7.91
CA ARG A 53 5.01 8.92 8.45
C ARG A 53 6.41 8.72 9.02
N PHE A 54 6.64 7.65 9.77
CA PHE A 54 7.97 7.33 10.29
C PHE A 54 9.01 7.21 9.17
N PHE A 55 8.74 6.46 8.10
CA PHE A 55 9.68 6.35 6.98
C PHE A 55 9.89 7.66 6.22
N LEU A 56 8.83 8.44 6.02
CA LEU A 56 8.89 9.72 5.32
C LEU A 56 9.70 10.76 6.08
N LEU A 57 9.62 10.76 7.42
CA LEU A 57 10.37 11.66 8.30
C LEU A 57 11.83 11.23 8.50
N ASN A 58 12.11 9.92 8.49
CA ASN A 58 13.43 9.38 8.82
C ASN A 58 14.28 9.02 7.59
N THR A 59 13.80 9.30 6.38
CA THR A 59 14.55 9.06 5.14
C THR A 59 14.43 10.25 4.20
N ILE A 60 15.36 10.37 3.24
CA ILE A 60 15.31 11.35 2.14
C ILE A 60 14.76 10.76 0.84
N ARG A 61 14.25 9.52 0.87
CA ARG A 61 13.84 8.78 -0.33
C ARG A 61 12.44 9.18 -0.78
N ASN A 62 12.18 9.05 -2.08
CA ASN A 62 10.81 9.12 -2.59
C ASN A 62 10.18 7.72 -2.56
N PHE A 63 8.86 7.66 -2.44
CA PHE A 63 8.11 6.42 -2.27
C PHE A 63 7.13 6.20 -3.41
N VAL A 64 6.98 4.92 -3.76
CA VAL A 64 5.88 4.38 -4.56
C VAL A 64 5.07 3.51 -3.62
N LEU A 65 3.77 3.73 -3.57
CA LEU A 65 2.87 3.00 -2.67
C LEU A 65 2.11 1.97 -3.49
N ILE A 66 2.15 0.70 -3.07
CA ILE A 66 1.47 -0.42 -3.75
C ILE A 66 0.66 -1.17 -2.69
N GLY A 67 -0.65 -1.29 -2.91
CA GLY A 67 -1.60 -1.90 -1.98
C GLY A 67 -2.80 -2.51 -2.67
N ASP A 68 -3.82 -2.88 -1.91
CA ASP A 68 -5.05 -3.52 -2.41
C ASP A 68 -6.32 -2.77 -1.98
N SER A 69 -7.40 -2.93 -2.76
CA SER A 69 -8.67 -2.25 -2.49
C SER A 69 -9.52 -2.93 -1.40
N GLY A 70 -9.22 -4.18 -1.06
CA GLY A 70 -9.92 -4.92 0.01
C GLY A 70 -9.60 -4.37 1.39
N GLU A 71 -8.44 -3.74 1.56
CA GLU A 71 -8.07 -2.98 2.75
C GLU A 71 -8.30 -1.46 2.58
N LYS A 72 -7.86 -0.67 3.58
CA LYS A 72 -7.93 0.80 3.60
C LYS A 72 -6.76 1.48 2.88
N ASP A 73 -6.04 0.77 2.02
CA ASP A 73 -4.88 1.32 1.32
C ASP A 73 -5.20 2.55 0.47
N PRO A 74 -6.32 2.63 -0.27
CA PRO A 74 -6.68 3.86 -0.99
C PRO A 74 -6.74 5.07 -0.06
N GLU A 75 -7.48 4.96 1.05
CA GLU A 75 -7.68 6.05 2.00
C GLU A 75 -6.38 6.44 2.72
N ILE A 76 -5.57 5.46 3.10
CA ILE A 76 -4.26 5.67 3.76
C ILE A 76 -3.29 6.35 2.80
N TYR A 77 -3.16 5.85 1.58
CA TYR A 77 -2.20 6.35 0.60
C TYR A 77 -2.61 7.73 0.09
N GLY A 78 -3.90 7.98 -0.09
CA GLY A 78 -4.41 9.31 -0.35
C GLY A 78 -3.99 10.28 0.77
N THR A 79 -4.23 9.90 2.03
CA THR A 79 -3.92 10.77 3.18
C THR A 79 -2.44 11.13 3.23
N ILE A 80 -1.56 10.13 3.12
CA ILE A 80 -0.11 10.32 3.12
C ILE A 80 0.37 11.13 1.91
N THR A 81 -0.24 10.95 0.75
CA THR A 81 0.13 11.71 -0.45
C THR A 81 -0.25 13.18 -0.34
N ARG A 82 -1.38 13.52 0.29
CA ARG A 82 -1.74 14.91 0.58
C ARG A 82 -0.80 15.54 1.61
N GLU A 83 -0.36 14.77 2.60
CA GLU A 83 0.61 15.25 3.61
C GLU A 83 2.02 15.45 3.02
N TYR A 84 2.44 14.61 2.07
CA TYR A 84 3.79 14.60 1.50
C TYR A 84 3.80 14.51 -0.03
N PRO A 85 3.20 15.47 -0.76
CA PRO A 85 2.93 15.36 -2.20
C PRO A 85 4.19 15.22 -3.05
N GLU A 86 5.31 15.81 -2.62
CA GLU A 86 6.59 15.75 -3.32
C GLU A 86 7.37 14.45 -3.07
N ARG A 87 7.02 13.72 -2.00
CA ARG A 87 7.71 12.49 -1.60
C ARG A 87 7.02 11.24 -2.12
N ILE A 88 5.72 11.30 -2.42
CA ILE A 88 4.98 10.19 -3.03
C ILE A 88 4.94 10.39 -4.55
N ARG A 89 5.59 9.48 -5.29
CA ARG A 89 5.71 9.54 -6.75
C ARG A 89 4.54 8.88 -7.46
N ALA A 90 4.06 7.77 -6.91
CA ALA A 90 3.01 6.97 -7.51
C ALA A 90 2.27 6.15 -6.47
N ILE A 91 1.00 5.87 -6.76
CA ILE A 91 0.11 5.00 -5.98
C ILE A 91 -0.47 3.94 -6.92
N PHE A 92 -0.34 2.67 -6.56
CA PHE A 92 -0.90 1.54 -7.29
C PHE A 92 -1.80 0.75 -6.36
N ILE A 93 -3.08 0.62 -6.70
CA ILE A 93 -4.04 -0.18 -5.94
C ILE A 93 -4.51 -1.33 -6.79
N ARG A 94 -4.32 -2.55 -6.30
CA ARG A 94 -4.93 -3.73 -6.90
C ARG A 94 -6.41 -3.77 -6.56
N ALA A 95 -7.29 -3.76 -7.54
CA ALA A 95 -8.71 -3.97 -7.27
C ALA A 95 -8.98 -5.45 -6.96
N VAL A 96 -9.76 -5.68 -5.89
CA VAL A 96 -10.20 -6.99 -5.43
C VAL A 96 -11.70 -7.11 -5.76
N ASN A 97 -12.16 -8.27 -6.25
CA ASN A 97 -13.58 -8.57 -6.53
C ASN A 97 -14.26 -7.71 -7.62
N ASP A 98 -13.57 -7.41 -8.72
CA ASP A 98 -14.16 -6.65 -9.86
C ASP A 98 -14.72 -5.27 -9.48
N GLU A 99 -14.20 -4.66 -8.41
CA GLU A 99 -14.53 -3.28 -8.06
C GLU A 99 -14.31 -2.35 -9.26
N SER A 100 -15.31 -1.53 -9.54
CA SER A 100 -15.25 -0.57 -10.64
C SER A 100 -14.11 0.42 -10.40
N PHE A 101 -13.29 0.65 -11.41
CA PHE A 101 -12.27 1.71 -11.38
C PHE A 101 -12.87 3.10 -11.18
N ASP A 102 -14.17 3.25 -11.42
CA ASP A 102 -14.95 4.47 -11.24
C ASP A 102 -15.72 4.52 -9.91
N ASP A 103 -15.35 3.67 -8.94
CA ASP A 103 -15.97 3.71 -7.62
C ASP A 103 -15.73 5.07 -6.95
N GLN A 104 -16.80 5.67 -6.44
CA GLN A 104 -16.78 6.93 -5.69
C GLN A 104 -15.77 6.88 -4.53
N ARG A 105 -15.58 5.71 -3.91
CA ARG A 105 -14.60 5.50 -2.85
C ARG A 105 -13.17 5.87 -3.29
N PHE A 106 -12.77 5.53 -4.52
CA PHE A 106 -11.43 5.87 -5.02
C PHE A 106 -11.33 7.36 -5.32
N ARG A 107 -12.40 7.96 -5.86
CA ARG A 107 -12.47 9.40 -6.11
C ARG A 107 -12.33 10.20 -4.81
N ASP A 108 -13.01 9.77 -3.75
CA ASP A 108 -12.94 10.39 -2.43
C ASP A 108 -11.55 10.18 -1.80
N ALA A 109 -11.01 8.95 -1.88
CA ALA A 109 -9.69 8.64 -1.32
C ALA A 109 -8.57 9.48 -1.94
N PHE A 110 -8.64 9.70 -3.26
CA PHE A 110 -7.65 10.42 -4.05
C PHE A 110 -8.05 11.86 -4.41
N GLU A 111 -9.04 12.43 -3.72
CA GLU A 111 -9.43 13.83 -3.92
C GLU A 111 -8.22 14.77 -3.73
N GLY A 112 -8.07 15.71 -4.67
CA GLY A 112 -6.97 16.67 -4.69
C GLY A 112 -5.60 16.09 -5.09
N ILE A 113 -5.52 14.80 -5.44
CA ILE A 113 -4.31 14.18 -5.96
C ILE A 113 -4.40 14.10 -7.48
N PRO A 114 -3.37 14.54 -8.23
CA PRO A 114 -3.38 14.45 -9.69
C PRO A 114 -3.62 13.02 -10.18
N GLU A 115 -4.53 12.85 -11.14
CA GLU A 115 -4.93 11.52 -11.65
C GLU A 115 -3.77 10.74 -12.24
N GLU A 116 -2.73 11.42 -12.71
CA GLU A 116 -1.53 10.77 -13.23
C GLU A 116 -0.70 10.06 -12.17
N LYS A 117 -0.87 10.40 -10.89
CA LYS A 117 -0.13 9.81 -9.76
C LYS A 117 -0.71 8.49 -9.26
N TRP A 118 -1.93 8.11 -9.65
CA TRP A 118 -2.54 6.89 -9.13
C TRP A 118 -3.16 6.01 -10.21
N LEU A 119 -3.10 4.70 -9.99
CA LEU A 119 -3.64 3.68 -10.89
C LEU A 119 -4.30 2.58 -10.07
N ILE A 120 -5.57 2.31 -10.37
CA ILE A 120 -6.23 1.07 -9.95
C ILE A 120 -6.03 0.04 -11.07
N PHE A 121 -5.59 -1.17 -10.74
CA PHE A 121 -5.29 -2.22 -11.71
C PHE A 121 -5.83 -3.59 -11.30
N ASN A 122 -6.13 -4.43 -12.30
CA ASN A 122 -6.55 -5.82 -12.12
C ASN A 122 -5.54 -6.81 -12.73
N ASP A 123 -4.81 -6.39 -13.77
CA ASP A 123 -3.71 -7.15 -14.38
C ASP A 123 -2.37 -6.47 -14.02
N PRO A 124 -1.40 -7.20 -13.43
CA PRO A 124 -0.05 -6.67 -13.17
C PRO A 124 0.64 -6.06 -14.39
N LYS A 125 0.29 -6.47 -15.61
CA LYS A 125 0.83 -5.88 -16.86
C LYS A 125 0.44 -4.41 -17.06
N GLN A 126 -0.57 -3.92 -16.33
CA GLN A 126 -0.96 -2.51 -16.36
C GLN A 126 0.00 -1.61 -15.57
N ILE A 127 0.84 -2.19 -14.69
CA ILE A 127 1.85 -1.44 -13.94
C ILE A 127 3.06 -1.19 -14.87
N PRO A 128 3.55 0.05 -14.98
CA PRO A 128 4.75 0.34 -15.75
C PRO A 128 5.98 -0.34 -15.14
N ILE A 129 6.91 -0.79 -15.98
CA ILE A 129 8.18 -1.38 -15.54
C ILE A 129 9.03 -0.35 -14.77
N ASP A 130 9.01 0.91 -15.21
CA ASP A 130 9.65 2.01 -14.52
C ASP A 130 8.71 2.66 -13.50
N LEU A 131 8.87 2.26 -12.24
CA LEU A 131 8.10 2.81 -11.11
C LEU A 131 8.62 4.18 -10.64
N SER A 132 9.68 4.73 -11.22
CA SER A 132 10.19 6.06 -10.83
C SER A 132 9.31 7.21 -11.30
N ARG A 133 8.33 6.92 -12.17
CA ARG A 133 7.44 7.89 -12.82
C ARG A 133 5.98 7.67 -12.41
N ALA A 134 5.17 8.71 -12.63
CA ALA A 134 3.75 8.63 -12.34
C ALA A 134 3.07 7.65 -13.34
N PRO A 135 2.09 6.84 -12.90
CA PRO A 135 1.47 5.79 -13.68
C PRO A 135 0.94 6.21 -15.06
N ARG A 136 0.49 7.47 -15.21
CA ARG A 136 -0.07 7.98 -16.48
C ARG A 136 0.79 9.06 -17.15
N THR A 137 2.08 9.16 -16.81
CA THR A 137 2.99 10.06 -17.55
C THR A 137 3.26 9.48 -18.94
N ILE A 138 2.63 10.06 -19.96
CA ILE A 138 2.90 9.75 -21.38
C ILE A 138 4.36 10.13 -21.68
N VAL A 139 5.06 9.23 -22.38
CA VAL A 139 6.42 9.48 -22.94
C VAL A 139 6.33 10.47 -24.08
#